data_AF-A0AAX1N1A1-F1
#
_entry.id   AF-A0AAX1N1A1-F1
#
_cell.length_a   1.000
_cell.length_b   1.000
_cell.length_c   1.000
_cell.angle_alpha   90.00
_cell.angle_beta   90.00
_cell.angle_gamma   90.00
#
_symmetry.space_group_name_H-M   'P 1'
#
loop_
_entity.id
_entity.type
_entity.pdbx_description
1 polymer ?
#
loop_
_entity_poly.entity_id
_entity_poly.type
_entity_poly.pdbx_seq_one_letter_code
_entity_poly.pdbx_strand_id
1 'polypeptide(L)'
;MKKFNLLSLLFAAFLAIAVSSCSSDDKDVTPEVEKPDTENPDTEKPPLTEEEIQEQTRQELAATSDSIFKAMVEDDWKLVEFVPSDELLVAKESDQAGTNAFANTKILKAKAVQPKDFTLSFTKEGDHYDVSVNIPAEGDDLYNLILDYQNTLYPDFADLGFLVLPQEELMADAKSALAGPFAAEGLDVDEISDADTGMIIFTVKQNDVSELSYTDMLLNYSKVLKDNADRIFFNEEGQLIVENTDNIYGTGASHYVFKKAE
;
A
#
# COMPACT_ATOMS: atom_id res chain seq x y z
N MET A 1 39.89 -9.25 7.69
CA MET A 1 38.48 -9.67 7.74
C MET A 1 37.63 -8.50 7.27
N LYS A 2 37.24 -8.52 5.99
CA LYS A 2 36.42 -7.48 5.35
C LYS A 2 34.96 -7.85 5.55
N LYS A 3 34.19 -6.97 6.19
CA LYS A 3 32.73 -7.08 6.28
C LYS A 3 32.17 -6.61 4.94
N PHE A 4 31.59 -7.52 4.18
CA PHE A 4 30.84 -7.19 2.96
C PHE A 4 29.53 -6.50 3.36
N ASN A 5 29.31 -5.33 2.79
CA ASN A 5 28.18 -4.46 3.09
C ASN A 5 27.01 -4.89 2.20
N LEU A 6 26.01 -5.56 2.78
CA LEU A 6 24.82 -6.07 2.08
C LEU A 6 23.90 -4.94 1.56
N LEU A 7 24.14 -3.71 2.01
CA LEU A 7 23.33 -2.52 1.67
C LEU A 7 23.62 -1.94 0.28
N SER A 8 24.64 -2.42 -0.42
CA SER A 8 25.06 -1.88 -1.73
C SER A 8 24.49 -2.63 -2.93
N LEU A 9 23.74 -3.72 -2.71
CA LEU A 9 23.13 -4.52 -3.79
C LEU A 9 21.66 -4.19 -4.07
N LEU A 10 21.01 -3.36 -3.25
CA LEU A 10 19.62 -2.92 -3.45
C LEU A 10 19.49 -1.62 -4.25
N PHE A 11 20.59 -0.93 -4.57
CA PHE A 11 20.57 0.38 -5.25
C PHE A 11 20.85 0.33 -6.76
N ALA A 12 20.92 -0.86 -7.37
CA ALA A 12 21.28 -1.02 -8.78
C ALA A 12 20.21 -1.71 -9.66
N ALA A 13 18.99 -1.93 -9.15
CA ALA A 13 17.90 -2.58 -9.89
C ALA A 13 16.72 -1.64 -10.22
N PHE A 14 16.89 -0.32 -10.08
CA PHE A 14 15.92 0.68 -10.53
C PHE A 14 16.54 1.56 -11.61
N LEU A 15 16.73 1.01 -12.81
CA LEU A 15 16.77 1.80 -14.03
C LEU A 15 16.41 0.91 -15.23
N ALA A 16 15.45 1.39 -16.04
CA ALA A 16 15.04 0.89 -17.35
C ALA A 16 13.91 -0.16 -17.40
N ILE A 17 12.68 0.27 -17.08
CA ILE A 17 11.52 -0.06 -17.94
C ILE A 17 10.84 1.25 -18.34
N ALA A 18 11.49 1.97 -19.26
CA ALA A 18 10.80 2.97 -20.07
C ALA A 18 10.30 2.26 -21.33
N VAL A 19 9.04 1.84 -21.32
CA VAL A 19 8.35 1.37 -22.52
C VAL A 19 8.06 2.59 -23.40
N SER A 20 8.96 2.91 -24.32
CA SER A 20 8.63 3.73 -25.49
C SER A 20 8.14 2.85 -26.62
N SER A 21 6.88 3.13 -26.97
CA SER A 21 6.11 2.63 -28.12
C SER A 21 6.87 2.72 -29.45
N CYS A 22 6.65 1.70 -30.29
CA CYS A 22 7.10 1.59 -31.68
C CYS A 22 6.67 2.78 -32.56
N SER A 23 7.61 3.38 -33.29
CA SER A 23 7.33 3.97 -34.60
C SER A 23 8.59 4.06 -35.49
N SER A 24 8.44 3.52 -36.69
CA SER A 24 9.20 3.74 -37.94
C SER A 24 10.68 3.32 -38.04
N ASP A 25 10.88 2.27 -38.84
CA ASP A 25 11.78 2.14 -40.01
C ASP A 25 13.27 2.54 -39.93
N ASP A 26 14.07 1.56 -40.38
CA ASP A 26 15.37 1.66 -41.05
C ASP A 26 16.57 2.21 -40.25
N LYS A 27 17.37 1.28 -39.70
CA LYS A 27 18.67 0.88 -40.31
C LYS A 27 19.43 -0.13 -39.45
N ASP A 28 19.79 -1.21 -40.11
CA ASP A 28 20.89 -2.14 -39.87
C ASP A 28 22.04 -1.57 -39.02
N VAL A 29 22.15 -2.06 -37.78
CA VAL A 29 23.42 -2.17 -37.04
C VAL A 29 23.38 -3.48 -36.27
N THR A 30 23.81 -4.54 -36.92
CA THR A 30 24.17 -5.81 -36.27
C THR A 30 25.30 -5.52 -35.26
N PRO A 31 25.22 -5.95 -33.97
CA PRO A 31 26.38 -5.83 -33.10
C PRO A 31 27.44 -6.83 -33.58
N GLU A 32 28.62 -6.32 -33.92
CA GLU A 32 29.79 -7.14 -34.24
C GLU A 32 30.05 -8.09 -33.07
N VAL A 33 29.95 -9.38 -33.37
CA VAL A 33 30.41 -10.47 -32.52
C VAL A 33 31.93 -10.32 -32.40
N GLU A 34 32.41 -9.77 -31.29
CA GLU A 34 33.82 -9.81 -30.93
C GLU A 34 34.28 -11.28 -30.93
N LYS A 35 35.29 -11.58 -31.74
CA LYS A 35 35.98 -12.87 -31.69
C LYS A 35 36.71 -12.97 -30.34
N PRO A 36 36.60 -14.09 -29.61
CA PRO A 36 37.36 -14.27 -28.40
C PRO A 36 38.82 -14.57 -28.76
N ASP A 37 39.72 -13.70 -28.33
CA ASP A 37 41.13 -14.03 -28.17
C ASP A 37 41.25 -15.04 -27.02
N THR A 38 41.53 -16.28 -27.38
CA THR A 38 41.88 -17.36 -26.44
C THR A 38 43.13 -17.01 -25.66
N GLU A 39 43.02 -16.89 -24.33
CA GLU A 39 43.96 -17.49 -23.34
C GLU A 39 43.56 -17.18 -21.88
N ASN A 40 42.52 -17.85 -21.38
CA ASN A 40 42.43 -18.33 -19.98
C ASN A 40 41.25 -19.33 -19.86
N PRO A 41 41.48 -20.63 -19.55
CA PRO A 41 40.41 -21.64 -19.65
C PRO A 41 39.55 -21.82 -18.39
N ASP A 42 39.70 -20.99 -17.36
CA ASP A 42 38.90 -21.11 -16.14
C ASP A 42 37.98 -19.90 -15.95
N THR A 43 36.67 -20.18 -16.04
CA THR A 43 35.51 -19.41 -15.51
C THR A 43 34.91 -18.24 -16.31
N GLU A 44 34.60 -18.43 -17.58
CA GLU A 44 33.46 -17.71 -18.18
C GLU A 44 32.22 -18.62 -18.16
N LYS A 45 31.33 -18.38 -17.19
CA LYS A 45 30.01 -19.02 -17.17
C LYS A 45 29.29 -18.56 -18.46
N PRO A 46 28.69 -19.49 -19.24
CA PRO A 46 27.95 -19.09 -20.44
C PRO A 46 26.87 -18.05 -20.07
N PRO A 47 26.58 -17.08 -20.96
CA PRO A 47 25.50 -16.13 -20.73
C PRO A 47 24.19 -16.88 -20.52
N LEU A 48 23.39 -16.39 -19.58
CA LEU A 48 22.12 -17.02 -19.22
C LEU A 48 21.17 -17.06 -20.42
N THR A 49 20.38 -18.12 -20.50
CA THR A 49 19.27 -18.19 -21.46
C THR A 49 18.13 -17.26 -21.02
N GLU A 50 17.22 -16.95 -21.95
CA GLU A 50 16.03 -16.16 -21.63
C GLU A 50 15.17 -16.82 -20.51
N GLU A 51 15.01 -18.14 -20.57
CA GLU A 51 14.30 -18.91 -19.53
C GLU A 51 14.99 -18.80 -18.17
N GLU A 52 16.33 -18.84 -18.13
CA GLU A 52 17.09 -18.67 -16.89
C GLU A 52 16.98 -17.25 -16.33
N ILE A 53 16.93 -16.22 -17.19
CA ILE A 53 16.72 -14.82 -16.78
C ILE A 53 15.31 -14.63 -16.22
N GLN A 54 14.29 -15.16 -16.89
CA GLN A 54 12.90 -15.08 -16.42
C GLN A 54 12.72 -15.78 -15.08
N GLU A 55 13.30 -16.97 -14.89
CA GLU A 55 13.23 -17.69 -13.61
C GLU A 55 13.98 -16.93 -12.49
N GLN A 56 15.15 -16.36 -12.77
CA GLN A 56 15.85 -15.53 -11.78
C GLN A 56 15.01 -14.31 -11.39
N THR A 57 14.44 -13.62 -12.37
CA THR A 57 13.61 -12.43 -12.12
C THR A 57 12.35 -12.80 -11.33
N ARG A 58 11.72 -13.93 -11.64
CA ARG A 58 10.56 -14.45 -10.89
C ARG A 58 10.90 -14.70 -9.42
N GLN A 59 12.07 -15.30 -9.14
CA GLN A 59 12.55 -15.52 -7.78
C GLN A 59 12.84 -14.21 -7.03
N GLU A 60 13.43 -13.22 -7.71
CA GLU A 60 13.68 -11.89 -7.15
C GLU A 60 12.38 -11.13 -6.81
N LEU A 61 11.37 -11.23 -7.67
CA LEU A 61 10.05 -10.64 -7.44
C LEU A 61 9.31 -11.33 -6.28
N ALA A 62 9.41 -12.66 -6.15
CA ALA A 62 8.88 -13.38 -5.01
C ALA A 62 9.53 -12.91 -3.69
N ALA A 63 10.87 -12.81 -3.67
CA ALA A 63 11.60 -12.31 -2.52
C ALA A 63 11.26 -10.84 -2.20
N THR A 64 10.97 -10.03 -3.21
CA THR A 64 10.51 -8.64 -3.04
C THR A 64 9.14 -8.60 -2.39
N SER A 65 8.18 -9.40 -2.87
CA SER A 65 6.85 -9.53 -2.25
C SER A 65 6.95 -9.92 -0.76
N ASP A 66 7.77 -10.94 -0.46
CA ASP A 66 8.05 -11.38 0.93
C ASP A 66 8.63 -10.25 1.77
N SER A 67 9.60 -9.51 1.22
CA SER A 67 10.24 -8.40 1.93
C SER A 67 9.27 -7.26 2.21
N ILE A 68 8.36 -6.95 1.28
CA ILE A 68 7.34 -5.92 1.47
C ILE A 68 6.38 -6.33 2.58
N PHE A 69 5.83 -7.54 2.49
CA PHE A 69 4.90 -8.06 3.50
C PHE A 69 5.54 -8.06 4.89
N LYS A 70 6.78 -8.56 4.99
CA LYS A 70 7.52 -8.61 6.25
C LYS A 70 7.74 -7.22 6.84
N ALA A 71 8.25 -6.28 6.06
CA ALA A 71 8.50 -4.92 6.55
C ALA A 71 7.20 -4.24 6.99
N MET A 72 6.11 -4.43 6.24
CA MET A 72 4.78 -3.92 6.60
C MET A 72 4.29 -4.45 7.95
N VAL A 73 4.37 -5.76 8.22
CA VAL A 73 3.83 -6.34 9.46
C VAL A 73 4.77 -6.24 10.67
N GLU A 74 6.07 -5.99 10.46
CA GLU A 74 7.05 -5.84 11.55
C GLU A 74 7.15 -4.40 12.10
N ASP A 75 6.60 -3.43 11.38
CA ASP A 75 6.68 -2.01 11.71
C ASP A 75 5.30 -1.40 11.99
N ASP A 76 5.33 -0.28 12.71
CA ASP A 76 4.17 0.56 12.99
C ASP A 76 4.10 1.72 11.96
N TRP A 77 2.88 2.10 11.56
CA TRP A 77 2.66 3.01 10.42
C TRP A 77 1.76 4.19 10.76
N LYS A 78 2.13 5.39 10.30
CA LYS A 78 1.36 6.63 10.41
C LYS A 78 1.00 7.14 9.02
N LEU A 79 -0.27 7.45 8.80
CA LEU A 79 -0.73 8.08 7.56
C LEU A 79 -0.18 9.50 7.48
N VAL A 80 0.57 9.81 6.42
CA VAL A 80 1.12 11.15 6.19
C VAL A 80 0.47 11.87 5.03
N GLU A 81 -0.11 11.14 4.09
CA GLU A 81 -0.79 11.71 2.94
C GLU A 81 -1.84 10.75 2.40
N PHE A 82 -2.96 11.31 1.95
CA PHE A 82 -3.92 10.63 1.10
C PHE A 82 -4.06 11.40 -0.21
N VAL A 83 -3.77 10.73 -1.33
CA VAL A 83 -3.87 11.27 -2.68
C VAL A 83 -5.10 10.65 -3.35
N PRO A 84 -6.21 11.38 -3.50
CA PRO A 84 -7.39 10.87 -4.19
C PRO A 84 -7.10 10.65 -5.68
N SER A 85 -7.72 9.63 -6.29
CA SER A 85 -7.69 9.48 -7.75
C SER A 85 -8.46 10.60 -8.45
N ASP A 86 -8.14 10.84 -9.72
CA ASP A 86 -8.83 11.84 -10.55
C ASP A 86 -10.34 11.55 -10.63
N GLU A 87 -10.72 10.28 -10.75
CA GLU A 87 -12.12 9.86 -10.79
C GLU A 87 -12.84 10.17 -9.48
N LEU A 88 -12.16 10.00 -8.35
CA LEU A 88 -12.72 10.29 -7.04
C LEU A 88 -12.85 11.81 -6.81
N LEU A 89 -11.92 12.62 -7.35
CA LEU A 89 -12.03 14.08 -7.39
C LEU A 89 -13.21 14.53 -8.26
N VAL A 90 -13.37 13.97 -9.46
CA VAL A 90 -14.49 14.28 -10.36
C VAL A 90 -15.82 13.89 -9.71
N ALA A 91 -15.90 12.71 -9.10
CA ALA A 91 -17.11 12.27 -8.38
C ALA A 91 -17.47 13.23 -7.25
N LYS A 92 -16.48 13.68 -6.48
CA LYS A 92 -16.66 14.67 -5.40
C LYS A 92 -17.29 15.98 -5.89
N GLU A 93 -16.96 16.43 -7.10
CA GLU A 93 -17.44 17.70 -7.67
C GLU A 93 -18.84 17.61 -8.30
N SER A 94 -19.38 16.41 -8.42
CA SER A 94 -20.70 16.15 -9.02
C SER A 94 -21.83 16.09 -7.97
N ASP A 95 -23.09 15.92 -8.42
CA ASP A 95 -24.28 15.95 -7.55
C ASP A 95 -24.15 14.98 -6.36
N GLN A 96 -24.43 15.46 -5.13
CA GLN A 96 -24.11 14.80 -3.85
C GLN A 96 -25.04 13.60 -3.51
N ALA A 97 -25.69 13.00 -4.50
CA ALA A 97 -26.57 11.85 -4.32
C ALA A 97 -25.89 10.55 -4.76
N GLY A 98 -26.16 9.46 -4.04
CA GLY A 98 -25.68 8.12 -4.40
C GLY A 98 -24.17 7.96 -4.26
N THR A 99 -23.52 7.38 -5.27
CA THR A 99 -22.07 7.09 -5.26
C THR A 99 -21.24 8.34 -4.96
N ASN A 100 -21.59 9.51 -5.48
CA ASN A 100 -20.81 10.75 -5.29
C ASN A 100 -20.70 11.23 -3.82
N ALA A 101 -21.65 10.87 -2.96
CA ALA A 101 -21.56 11.13 -1.51
C ALA A 101 -20.45 10.30 -0.84
N PHE A 102 -20.18 9.10 -1.37
CA PHE A 102 -19.13 8.21 -0.89
C PHE A 102 -17.73 8.80 -1.17
N ALA A 103 -17.50 9.38 -2.36
CA ALA A 103 -16.21 10.03 -2.69
C ALA A 103 -15.86 11.15 -1.70
N ASN A 104 -16.82 12.03 -1.40
CA ASN A 104 -16.61 13.10 -0.43
C ASN A 104 -16.33 12.56 0.97
N THR A 105 -17.08 11.54 1.40
CA THR A 105 -16.91 10.91 2.70
C THR A 105 -15.52 10.29 2.84
N LYS A 106 -15.06 9.54 1.83
CA LYS A 106 -13.74 8.89 1.84
C LYS A 106 -12.59 9.89 1.92
N ILE A 107 -12.62 10.95 1.09
CA ILE A 107 -11.60 12.01 1.15
C ILE A 107 -11.60 12.70 2.52
N LEU A 108 -12.79 13.01 3.04
CA LEU A 108 -12.92 13.78 4.27
C LEU A 108 -12.40 12.99 5.47
N LYS A 109 -12.75 11.70 5.57
CA LYS A 109 -12.26 10.80 6.62
C LYS A 109 -10.75 10.65 6.60
N ALA A 110 -10.16 10.38 5.44
CA ALA A 110 -8.71 10.25 5.31
C ALA A 110 -7.97 11.54 5.75
N LYS A 111 -8.49 12.71 5.33
CA LYS A 111 -7.94 14.01 5.76
C LYS A 111 -8.13 14.31 7.24
N ALA A 112 -9.24 13.86 7.83
CA ALA A 112 -9.52 14.04 9.25
C ALA A 112 -8.61 13.18 10.14
N VAL A 113 -8.20 12.00 9.67
CA VAL A 113 -7.28 11.11 10.40
C VAL A 113 -5.82 11.54 10.28
N GLN A 114 -5.39 11.99 9.09
CA GLN A 114 -4.00 12.36 8.79
C GLN A 114 -3.28 13.19 9.88
N PRO A 115 -3.85 14.25 10.47
CA PRO A 115 -3.15 15.07 11.46
C PRO A 115 -3.16 14.51 12.90
N LYS A 116 -3.83 13.37 13.17
CA LYS A 116 -4.14 12.91 14.54
C LYS A 116 -3.12 11.94 15.15
N ASP A 117 -2.01 11.70 14.46
CA ASP A 117 -0.89 10.87 14.91
C ASP A 117 -1.27 9.41 15.28
N PHE A 118 -2.33 8.89 14.64
CA PHE A 118 -2.74 7.49 14.82
C PHE A 118 -1.71 6.54 14.24
N THR A 119 -1.53 5.41 14.92
CA THR A 119 -0.53 4.41 14.54
C THR A 119 -1.20 3.08 14.26
N LEU A 120 -1.03 2.58 13.03
CA LEU A 120 -1.43 1.25 12.58
C LEU A 120 -0.33 0.25 12.94
N SER A 121 -0.71 -0.93 13.43
CA SER A 121 0.20 -2.01 13.85
C SER A 121 -0.40 -3.37 13.50
N PHE A 122 0.47 -4.38 13.41
CA PHE A 122 0.10 -5.75 13.06
C PHE A 122 0.59 -6.72 14.14
N THR A 123 -0.30 -7.56 14.67
CA THR A 123 0.05 -8.55 15.69
C THR A 123 -0.12 -9.95 15.15
N LYS A 124 0.95 -10.75 15.17
CA LYS A 124 0.91 -12.12 14.65
C LYS A 124 0.05 -13.03 15.52
N GLU A 125 -0.99 -13.62 14.93
CA GLU A 125 -1.86 -14.61 15.56
C GLU A 125 -1.91 -15.88 14.69
N GLY A 126 -1.13 -16.88 15.07
CA GLY A 126 -1.02 -18.12 14.30
C GLY A 126 -0.51 -17.90 12.87
N ASP A 127 -1.42 -18.01 11.89
CA ASP A 127 -1.18 -17.91 10.44
C ASP A 127 -1.64 -16.57 9.81
N HIS A 128 -2.10 -15.62 10.62
CA HIS A 128 -2.51 -14.28 10.20
C HIS A 128 -1.92 -13.22 11.12
N TYR A 129 -2.21 -11.96 10.79
CA TYR A 129 -1.95 -10.82 11.64
C TYR A 129 -3.25 -10.07 11.92
N ASP A 130 -3.49 -9.79 13.19
CA ASP A 130 -4.53 -8.89 13.64
C ASP A 130 -4.08 -7.45 13.39
N VAL A 131 -5.00 -6.63 12.89
CA VAL A 131 -4.74 -5.22 12.60
C VAL A 131 -5.22 -4.38 13.79
N SER A 132 -4.40 -3.45 14.24
CA SER A 132 -4.74 -2.56 15.35
C SER A 132 -4.39 -1.11 15.01
N VAL A 133 -5.23 -0.18 15.49
CA VAL A 133 -4.96 1.26 15.40
C VAL A 133 -4.94 1.84 16.80
N ASN A 134 -3.77 2.36 17.18
CA ASN A 134 -3.56 3.07 18.42
C ASN A 134 -3.88 4.56 18.25
N ILE A 135 -4.69 5.10 19.17
CA ILE A 135 -5.00 6.53 19.28
C ILE A 135 -4.16 7.08 20.44
N PRO A 136 -3.30 8.10 20.23
CA PRO A 136 -2.34 8.56 21.23
C PRO A 136 -2.98 9.52 22.26
N ALA A 137 -4.17 9.18 22.78
CA ALA A 137 -4.90 10.01 23.73
C ALA A 137 -5.82 9.17 24.63
N GLU A 138 -6.05 9.65 25.85
CA GLU A 138 -6.98 9.06 26.82
C GLU A 138 -7.81 10.16 27.51
N GLY A 139 -8.90 9.79 28.18
CA GLY A 139 -9.71 10.71 28.99
C GLY A 139 -10.22 11.93 28.22
N ASP A 140 -10.06 13.13 28.79
CA ASP A 140 -10.50 14.39 28.17
C ASP A 140 -9.75 14.71 26.88
N ASP A 141 -8.47 14.32 26.77
CA ASP A 141 -7.69 14.53 25.53
C ASP A 141 -8.23 13.66 24.40
N LEU A 142 -8.62 12.41 24.71
CA LEU A 142 -9.29 11.53 23.75
C LEU A 142 -10.65 12.12 23.33
N TYR A 143 -11.45 12.59 24.29
CA TYR A 143 -12.73 13.23 23.99
C TYR A 143 -12.55 14.41 23.03
N ASN A 144 -11.60 15.30 23.29
CA ASN A 144 -11.33 16.46 22.44
C ASN A 144 -10.80 16.05 21.05
N LEU A 145 -9.94 15.04 20.98
CA LEU A 145 -9.40 14.54 19.72
C LEU A 145 -10.50 13.93 18.84
N ILE A 146 -11.48 13.23 19.43
CA ILE A 146 -12.63 12.66 18.74
C ILE A 146 -13.68 13.73 18.41
N LEU A 147 -13.85 14.74 19.27
CA LEU A 147 -14.71 15.90 18.98
C LEU A 147 -14.18 16.67 17.77
N ASP A 148 -12.87 16.87 17.69
CA ASP A 148 -12.24 17.49 16.52
C ASP A 148 -12.43 16.64 15.24
N TYR A 149 -12.39 15.31 15.36
CA TYR A 149 -12.72 14.41 14.24
C TYR A 149 -14.17 14.60 13.78
N GLN A 150 -15.14 14.56 14.70
CA GLN A 150 -16.55 14.80 14.41
C GLN A 150 -16.77 16.17 13.76
N ASN A 151 -16.19 17.23 14.30
CA ASN A 151 -16.37 18.59 13.79
C ASN A 151 -15.75 18.78 12.40
N THR A 152 -14.71 18.01 12.08
CA THR A 152 -14.14 17.97 10.72
C THR A 152 -15.09 17.28 9.74
N LEU A 153 -15.71 16.18 10.15
CA LEU A 153 -16.67 15.44 9.31
C LEU A 153 -18.02 16.16 9.17
N TYR A 154 -18.47 16.81 10.24
CA TYR A 154 -19.78 17.43 10.38
C TYR A 154 -19.63 18.86 10.94
N PRO A 155 -19.21 19.83 10.10
CA PRO A 155 -18.99 21.21 10.55
C PRO A 155 -20.23 21.87 11.16
N ASP A 156 -21.43 21.46 10.75
CA ASP A 156 -22.70 21.94 11.30
C ASP A 156 -22.88 21.62 12.80
N PHE A 157 -22.15 20.63 13.32
CA PHE A 157 -22.15 20.28 14.74
C PHE A 157 -21.04 20.98 15.54
N ALA A 158 -20.10 21.66 14.89
CA ALA A 158 -18.94 22.27 15.56
C ALA A 158 -19.34 23.30 16.62
N ASP A 159 -20.41 24.08 16.36
CA ASP A 159 -20.91 25.11 17.27
C ASP A 159 -21.53 24.55 18.56
N LEU A 160 -21.88 23.25 18.59
CA LEU A 160 -22.46 22.62 19.78
C LEU A 160 -21.43 22.37 20.87
N GLY A 161 -20.16 22.17 20.50
CA GLY A 161 -19.07 21.94 21.45
C GLY A 161 -19.13 20.61 22.21
N PHE A 162 -19.91 19.64 21.73
CA PHE A 162 -19.98 18.30 22.31
C PHE A 162 -20.15 17.22 21.23
N LEU A 163 -19.81 15.97 21.59
CA LEU A 163 -20.03 14.79 20.74
C LEU A 163 -21.54 14.53 20.55
N VAL A 164 -21.99 14.61 19.29
CA VAL A 164 -23.36 14.29 18.89
C VAL A 164 -23.51 12.78 18.69
N LEU A 165 -22.47 12.14 18.16
CA LEU A 165 -22.38 10.69 18.00
C LEU A 165 -21.59 10.06 19.16
N PRO A 166 -21.82 8.77 19.49
CA PRO A 166 -21.02 8.05 20.49
C PRO A 166 -19.52 8.13 20.20
N GLN A 167 -18.72 8.24 21.26
CA GLN A 167 -17.27 8.34 21.12
C GLN A 167 -16.67 7.08 20.49
N GLU A 168 -17.19 5.91 20.87
CA GLU A 168 -16.76 4.60 20.39
C GLU A 168 -17.03 4.43 18.88
N GLU A 169 -18.19 4.89 18.40
CA GLU A 169 -18.56 4.85 16.98
C GLU A 169 -17.63 5.74 16.14
N LEU A 170 -17.36 6.97 16.60
CA LEU A 170 -16.44 7.88 15.93
C LEU A 170 -15.00 7.37 15.96
N MET A 171 -14.59 6.71 17.05
CA MET A 171 -13.30 6.02 17.15
C MET A 171 -13.22 4.86 16.14
N ALA A 172 -14.27 4.03 16.06
CA ALA A 172 -14.35 2.94 15.09
C ALA A 172 -14.17 3.46 13.66
N ASP A 173 -14.93 4.51 13.31
CA ASP A 173 -14.89 5.14 12.00
C ASP A 173 -13.49 5.69 11.65
N ALA A 174 -12.88 6.40 12.60
CA ALA A 174 -11.55 6.97 12.44
C ALA A 174 -10.47 5.88 12.25
N LYS A 175 -10.56 4.78 13.01
CA LYS A 175 -9.64 3.64 12.87
C LYS A 175 -9.85 2.92 11.54
N SER A 176 -11.10 2.74 11.11
CA SER A 176 -11.44 2.13 9.82
C SER A 176 -10.95 2.94 8.63
N ALA A 177 -10.96 4.28 8.73
CA ALA A 177 -10.38 5.14 7.70
C ALA A 177 -8.85 4.96 7.56
N LEU A 178 -8.16 4.53 8.63
CA LEU A 178 -6.72 4.25 8.62
C LEU A 178 -6.40 2.80 8.20
N ALA A 179 -7.13 1.82 8.73
CA ALA A 179 -6.87 0.40 8.53
C ALA A 179 -7.52 -0.17 7.26
N GLY A 180 -8.62 0.43 6.80
CA GLY A 180 -9.41 -0.03 5.65
C GLY A 180 -8.62 -0.34 4.36
N PRO A 181 -7.55 0.42 4.00
CA PRO A 181 -6.73 0.09 2.82
C PRO A 181 -6.06 -1.29 2.85
N PHE A 182 -5.95 -1.92 4.02
CA PHE A 182 -5.35 -3.25 4.18
C PHE A 182 -6.39 -4.37 4.25
N ALA A 183 -7.68 -4.04 4.21
CA ALA A 183 -8.77 -5.01 4.29
C ALA A 183 -8.90 -5.80 2.98
N ALA A 184 -9.51 -6.99 3.04
CA ALA A 184 -9.86 -7.74 1.84
C ALA A 184 -10.91 -6.99 1.01
N GLU A 185 -10.96 -7.26 -0.30
CA GLU A 185 -11.97 -6.66 -1.16
C GLU A 185 -13.39 -7.10 -0.77
N GLY A 186 -14.34 -6.16 -0.90
CA GLY A 186 -15.76 -6.45 -0.72
C GLY A 186 -16.23 -6.57 0.73
N LEU A 187 -15.38 -6.24 1.70
CA LEU A 187 -15.79 -6.12 3.10
C LEU A 187 -16.58 -4.83 3.34
N ASP A 188 -17.71 -4.97 4.02
CA ASP A 188 -18.50 -3.84 4.50
C ASP A 188 -17.87 -3.22 5.78
N VAL A 189 -18.30 -2.02 6.16
CA VAL A 189 -17.70 -1.27 7.29
C VAL A 189 -17.82 -2.02 8.62
N ASP A 190 -18.92 -2.74 8.84
CA ASP A 190 -19.17 -3.57 10.02
C ASP A 190 -18.35 -4.87 10.04
N GLU A 191 -17.74 -5.25 8.91
CA GLU A 191 -16.77 -6.35 8.82
C GLU A 191 -15.32 -5.87 9.00
N ILE A 192 -15.09 -4.56 8.90
CA ILE A 192 -13.78 -3.94 9.12
C ILE A 192 -13.61 -3.56 10.60
N SER A 193 -14.66 -2.99 11.21
CA SER A 193 -14.63 -2.54 12.60
C SER A 193 -15.91 -2.82 13.37
N ASP A 194 -15.75 -3.17 14.64
CA ASP A 194 -16.83 -3.25 15.61
C ASP A 194 -17.18 -1.84 16.11
N ALA A 195 -18.40 -1.39 15.83
CA ALA A 195 -18.86 -0.04 16.14
C ALA A 195 -19.05 0.22 17.64
N ASP A 196 -19.28 -0.83 18.45
CA ASP A 196 -19.53 -0.72 19.89
C ASP A 196 -18.22 -0.61 20.68
N THR A 197 -17.15 -1.21 20.16
CA THR A 197 -15.84 -1.30 20.83
C THR A 197 -14.76 -0.47 20.15
N GLY A 198 -14.98 -0.05 18.90
CA GLY A 198 -13.98 0.61 18.06
C GLY A 198 -12.77 -0.28 17.77
N MET A 199 -12.92 -1.59 17.80
CA MET A 199 -11.86 -2.53 17.42
C MET A 199 -11.90 -2.78 15.91
N ILE A 200 -10.72 -2.89 15.30
CA ILE A 200 -10.59 -3.43 13.95
C ILE A 200 -10.71 -4.95 14.07
N ILE A 201 -11.53 -5.58 13.23
CA ILE A 201 -11.90 -7.00 13.37
C ILE A 201 -11.54 -7.87 12.15
N PHE A 202 -10.98 -7.27 11.09
CA PHE A 202 -10.40 -8.04 10.00
C PHE A 202 -8.96 -8.45 10.30
N THR A 203 -8.50 -9.47 9.60
CA THR A 203 -7.13 -9.99 9.71
C THR A 203 -6.45 -9.94 8.35
N VAL A 204 -5.12 -9.88 8.34
CA VAL A 204 -4.33 -9.90 7.09
C VAL A 204 -3.48 -11.15 7.00
N LYS A 205 -3.35 -11.67 5.78
CA LYS A 205 -2.49 -12.81 5.43
C LYS A 205 -1.64 -12.44 4.23
N GLN A 206 -0.46 -13.03 4.15
CA GLN A 206 0.38 -12.88 2.97
C GLN A 206 -0.26 -13.58 1.75
N ASN A 207 -0.18 -12.94 0.59
CA ASN A 207 -0.48 -13.57 -0.68
C ASN A 207 0.69 -14.44 -1.13
N ASP A 208 0.44 -15.75 -1.33
CA ASP A 208 1.47 -16.67 -1.81
C ASP A 208 1.65 -16.52 -3.32
N VAL A 209 2.77 -15.90 -3.71
CA VAL A 209 3.15 -15.70 -5.12
C VAL A 209 4.20 -16.71 -5.59
N SER A 210 4.67 -17.61 -4.72
CA SER A 210 5.88 -18.42 -4.96
C SER A 210 5.79 -19.38 -6.15
N GLU A 211 4.59 -19.77 -6.53
CA GLU A 211 4.31 -20.70 -7.63
C GLU A 211 3.75 -20.01 -8.89
N LEU A 212 3.69 -18.67 -8.92
CA LEU A 212 3.22 -17.93 -10.09
C LEU A 212 4.20 -18.04 -11.26
N SER A 213 3.67 -18.03 -12.49
CA SER A 213 4.47 -17.91 -13.71
C SER A 213 5.22 -16.57 -13.75
N TYR A 214 6.26 -16.43 -14.58
CA TYR A 214 6.97 -15.16 -14.76
C TYR A 214 6.02 -13.99 -15.09
N THR A 215 5.11 -14.20 -16.05
CA THR A 215 4.12 -13.19 -16.46
C THR A 215 3.16 -12.83 -15.33
N ASP A 216 2.66 -13.83 -14.60
CA ASP A 216 1.73 -13.58 -13.49
C ASP A 216 2.44 -12.91 -12.31
N MET A 217 3.71 -13.25 -12.07
CA MET A 217 4.52 -12.63 -11.03
C MET A 217 4.70 -11.13 -11.28
N LEU A 218 4.99 -10.72 -12.52
CA LEU A 218 5.10 -9.31 -12.89
C LEU A 218 3.84 -8.49 -12.54
N LEU A 219 2.66 -9.12 -12.60
CA LEU A 219 1.38 -8.47 -12.33
C LEU A 219 0.97 -8.50 -10.84
N ASN A 220 1.55 -9.38 -10.04
CA ASN A 220 1.05 -9.70 -8.71
C ASN A 220 2.08 -9.58 -7.58
N TYR A 221 3.37 -9.35 -7.85
CA TYR A 221 4.39 -9.27 -6.79
C TYR A 221 4.13 -8.14 -5.78
N SER A 222 3.42 -7.08 -6.16
CA SER A 222 3.02 -5.99 -5.26
C SER A 222 1.66 -6.21 -4.60
N LYS A 223 0.91 -7.25 -4.96
CA LYS A 223 -0.34 -7.64 -4.28
C LYS A 223 0.02 -8.57 -3.13
N VAL A 224 0.58 -7.99 -2.08
CA VAL A 224 1.25 -8.73 -0.99
C VAL A 224 0.26 -9.29 0.04
N LEU A 225 -0.97 -8.78 0.06
CA LEU A 225 -2.02 -9.22 0.96
C LEU A 225 -3.00 -10.14 0.23
N LYS A 226 -3.33 -11.26 0.87
CA LYS A 226 -4.31 -12.21 0.35
C LYS A 226 -5.70 -11.56 0.32
N ASP A 227 -6.45 -11.81 -0.74
CA ASP A 227 -7.82 -11.33 -0.96
C ASP A 227 -7.97 -9.79 -1.00
N ASN A 228 -6.85 -9.06 -0.98
CA ASN A 228 -6.78 -7.62 -1.23
C ASN A 228 -6.19 -7.43 -2.63
N ALA A 229 -6.89 -6.68 -3.49
CA ALA A 229 -6.45 -6.47 -4.88
C ALA A 229 -5.48 -5.30 -5.03
N ASP A 230 -5.26 -4.53 -3.96
CA ASP A 230 -4.46 -3.33 -3.97
C ASP A 230 -2.98 -3.64 -4.06
N ARG A 231 -2.24 -2.68 -4.62
CA ARG A 231 -0.78 -2.78 -4.72
C ARG A 231 -0.16 -2.11 -3.52
N ILE A 232 0.79 -2.79 -2.90
CA ILE A 232 1.52 -2.33 -1.73
C ILE A 232 3.01 -2.37 -2.06
N PHE A 233 3.70 -1.24 -1.88
CA PHE A 233 5.13 -1.12 -2.15
C PHE A 233 5.77 0.02 -1.36
N PHE A 234 7.11 0.08 -1.38
CA PHE A 234 7.85 1.21 -0.82
C PHE A 234 8.26 2.19 -1.90
N ASN A 235 8.10 3.49 -1.64
CA ASN A 235 8.67 4.53 -2.49
C ASN A 235 10.17 4.76 -2.17
N GLU A 236 10.81 5.67 -2.90
CA GLU A 236 12.25 5.99 -2.72
C GLU A 236 12.59 6.57 -1.34
N GLU A 237 11.61 7.13 -0.63
CA GLU A 237 11.75 7.66 0.73
C GLU A 237 11.57 6.59 1.81
N GLY A 238 11.28 5.34 1.43
CA GLY A 238 10.99 4.25 2.36
C GLY A 238 9.61 4.34 2.99
N GLN A 239 8.69 5.11 2.40
CA GLN A 239 7.29 5.17 2.81
C GLN A 239 6.51 4.02 2.18
N LEU A 240 5.59 3.45 2.94
CA LEU A 240 4.69 2.41 2.48
C LEU A 240 3.53 3.05 1.71
N ILE A 241 3.36 2.66 0.46
CA ILE A 241 2.29 3.11 -0.42
C ILE A 241 1.28 1.99 -0.55
N VAL A 242 0.00 2.31 -0.34
CA VAL A 242 -1.12 1.43 -0.65
C VAL A 242 -1.94 2.08 -1.77
N GLU A 243 -1.88 1.50 -2.96
CA GLU A 243 -2.70 1.89 -4.11
C GLU A 243 -4.07 1.26 -4.00
N ASN A 244 -5.04 2.04 -3.52
CA ASN A 244 -6.41 1.60 -3.36
C ASN A 244 -7.22 1.88 -4.63
N THR A 245 -7.59 0.82 -5.35
CA THR A 245 -8.45 0.95 -6.54
C THR A 245 -9.91 1.04 -6.11
N ASP A 246 -10.58 2.14 -6.45
CA ASP A 246 -11.98 2.31 -6.09
C ASP A 246 -12.88 1.69 -7.16
N ASN A 247 -13.37 0.48 -6.87
CA ASN A 247 -14.21 -0.31 -7.78
C ASN A 247 -15.52 0.40 -8.18
N ILE A 248 -15.94 1.46 -7.46
CA ILE A 248 -17.11 2.28 -7.80
C ILE A 248 -16.80 3.26 -8.95
N TYR A 249 -15.60 3.83 -8.98
CA TYR A 249 -15.24 4.92 -9.91
C TYR A 249 -14.34 4.48 -11.07
N GLY A 250 -13.76 3.28 -11.03
CA GLY A 250 -12.98 2.71 -12.12
C GLY A 250 -11.46 2.82 -11.93
N THR A 251 -10.72 2.70 -13.03
CA THR A 251 -9.30 2.31 -13.13
C THR A 251 -8.24 3.21 -12.44
N GLY A 252 -8.63 4.28 -11.76
CA GLY A 252 -7.71 5.13 -11.02
C GLY A 252 -7.54 4.69 -9.57
N ALA A 253 -6.29 4.53 -9.14
CA ALA A 253 -5.96 4.24 -7.76
C ALA A 253 -5.81 5.54 -6.95
N SER A 254 -6.42 5.58 -5.76
CA SER A 254 -6.03 6.54 -4.73
C SER A 254 -4.82 6.01 -3.98
N HIS A 255 -3.96 6.87 -3.44
CA HIS A 255 -2.78 6.45 -2.67
C HIS A 255 -2.93 6.83 -1.21
N TYR A 256 -2.73 5.85 -0.34
CA TYR A 256 -2.42 6.10 1.06
C TYR A 256 -0.90 6.01 1.24
N VAL A 257 -0.31 7.07 1.77
CA VAL A 257 1.13 7.15 2.03
C VAL A 257 1.34 7.05 3.53
N PHE A 258 2.04 6.00 3.95
CA PHE A 258 2.37 5.77 5.35
C PHE A 258 3.87 5.91 5.57
N LYS A 259 4.23 6.57 6.67
CA LYS A 259 5.60 6.54 7.19
C LYS A 259 5.67 5.62 8.39
N LYS A 260 6.84 5.07 8.64
CA LYS A 260 7.13 4.35 9.88
C LYS A 260 6.92 5.25 11.10
N ALA A 261 6.27 4.74 12.14
CA ALA A 261 6.16 5.41 13.44
C ALA A 261 7.53 5.39 14.16
N GLU A 262 7.88 6.48 14.82
CA GLU A 262 9.13 6.65 15.58
C GLU A 262 9.02 6.11 17.02
#